data_AF-A0A1B8ENA0-F1
#
_entry.id   AF-A0A1B8ENA0-F1
#
_cell.length_a   1.000
_cell.length_b   1.000
_cell.length_c   1.000
_cell.angle_alpha   90.00
_cell.angle_beta   90.00
_cell.angle_gamma   90.00
#
_symmetry.space_group_name_H-M   'P 1'
#
loop_
_entity.id
_entity.type
_entity.pdbx_description
1 polymer ?
#
loop_
_entity_poly.entity_id
_entity_poly.type
_entity_poly.pdbx_seq_one_letter_code
_entity_poly.pdbx_strand_id
1 'polypeptide(L)'
;MSAPVAFKLSRPNYNDVIILTADMTLEAVQRTAYKAIRDRIPQVFFDEFGGDMEKLGEVWIEWTTTNQSFPATTAITESNVDAVIQLLELRRGVDVLRGSLPTAPE
;
A
#
# COMPACT_ATOMS: atom_id res chain seq x y z
N MET A 1 16.01 5.58 6.88
CA MET A 1 16.13 5.65 5.41
C MET A 1 14.72 5.59 4.83
N SER A 2 14.52 5.99 3.58
CA SER A 2 13.19 6.06 2.95
C SER A 2 13.17 5.45 1.54
N ALA A 3 12.09 4.74 1.21
CA ALA A 3 11.85 4.08 -0.06
C ALA A 3 10.71 4.77 -0.82
N PRO A 4 10.93 5.30 -2.04
CA PRO A 4 9.83 5.66 -2.92
C PRO A 4 9.21 4.39 -3.51
N VAL A 5 7.89 4.27 -3.45
CA VAL A 5 7.13 3.13 -3.98
C VAL A 5 5.98 3.64 -4.83
N ALA A 6 5.75 3.03 -5.99
CA ALA A 6 4.56 3.32 -6.78
C ALA A 6 3.34 2.74 -6.05
N PHE A 7 2.40 3.57 -5.64
CA PHE A 7 1.15 3.12 -5.04
C PHE A 7 0.09 2.97 -6.12
N LYS A 8 -0.61 1.83 -6.15
CA LYS A 8 -1.72 1.56 -7.06
C LYS A 8 -2.95 1.07 -6.31
N LEU A 9 -4.01 1.87 -6.32
CA LEU A 9 -5.32 1.41 -5.86
C LEU A 9 -5.95 0.55 -6.95
N SER A 10 -6.48 -0.62 -6.57
CA SER A 10 -7.05 -1.58 -7.53
C SER A 10 -8.43 -1.14 -8.03
N ARG A 11 -9.26 -0.54 -7.16
CA ARG A 11 -10.54 0.09 -7.52
C ARG A 11 -10.85 1.22 -6.54
N PRO A 12 -11.12 2.44 -7.03
CA PRO A 12 -10.88 2.93 -8.41
C PRO A 12 -9.38 2.86 -8.79
N ASN A 13 -9.09 2.70 -10.08
CA ASN A 13 -7.70 2.62 -10.57
C ASN A 13 -6.99 3.97 -10.38
N TYR A 14 -6.11 4.08 -9.41
CA TYR A 14 -5.25 5.25 -9.18
C TYR A 14 -3.81 4.83 -9.03
N ASN A 15 -2.89 5.64 -9.57
CA ASN A 15 -1.46 5.49 -9.34
C ASN A 15 -0.92 6.75 -8.66
N ASP A 16 -0.05 6.60 -7.67
CA ASP A 16 0.71 7.68 -7.06
C ASP A 16 2.12 7.19 -6.67
N VAL A 17 2.98 8.06 -6.17
CA VAL A 17 4.26 7.69 -5.57
C VAL A 17 4.24 8.10 -4.11
N ILE A 18 4.41 7.13 -3.22
CA ILE A 18 4.49 7.38 -1.78
C ILE A 18 5.88 7.06 -1.25
N ILE A 19 6.24 7.67 -0.13
CA ILE A 19 7.50 7.43 0.55
C ILE A 19 7.21 6.61 1.81
N LEU A 20 7.79 5.41 1.88
CA LEU A 20 7.78 4.57 3.08
C LEU A 20 9.10 4.75 3.83
N THR A 21 9.08 4.76 5.15
CA THR A 21 10.29 4.83 5.98
C THR A 21 10.46 3.55 6.79
N ALA A 22 11.71 3.14 7.01
CA ALA A 22 12.04 1.85 7.63
C ALA A 22 11.56 1.65 9.07
N ASP A 23 11.05 2.70 9.73
CA ASP A 23 10.48 2.71 11.08
C ASP A 23 8.94 2.73 11.09
N MET A 24 8.30 2.63 9.91
CA MET A 24 6.84 2.62 9.82
C MET A 24 6.27 1.28 10.29
N THR A 25 5.28 1.35 11.18
CA THR A 25 4.40 0.23 11.49
C THR A 25 3.47 -0.08 10.32
N LEU A 26 2.86 -1.27 10.29
CA LEU A 26 1.83 -1.62 9.30
C LEU A 26 0.71 -0.56 9.24
N GLU A 27 0.25 -0.09 10.39
CA GLU A 27 -0.77 0.96 10.44
C GLU A 27 -0.27 2.28 9.83
N ALA A 28 0.98 2.66 10.09
CA ALA A 28 1.57 3.85 9.49
C ALA A 28 1.66 3.74 7.96
N VAL A 29 1.99 2.54 7.44
CA VAL A 29 1.97 2.27 5.99
C VAL A 29 0.56 2.39 5.43
N GLN A 30 -0.43 1.74 6.04
CA GLN A 30 -1.84 1.79 5.61
C GLN A 30 -2.41 3.21 5.63
N ARG A 31 -2.11 3.99 6.68
CA ARG A 31 -2.56 5.38 6.84
C ARG A 31 -1.88 6.32 5.86
N THR A 32 -0.58 6.13 5.62
CA THR A 32 0.18 6.92 4.64
C THR A 32 -0.31 6.65 3.22
N ALA A 33 -0.48 5.38 2.86
CA ALA A 33 -1.04 4.98 1.57
C ALA A 33 -2.46 5.53 1.37
N TYR A 34 -3.32 5.44 2.39
CA TYR A 34 -4.67 6.01 2.32
C TYR A 34 -4.66 7.52 2.11
N LYS A 35 -3.89 8.27 2.91
CA LYS A 35 -3.79 9.73 2.79
C LYS A 35 -3.34 10.17 1.39
N ALA A 36 -2.46 9.42 0.74
CA ALA A 36 -1.99 9.74 -0.59
C ALA A 36 -3.09 9.69 -1.67
N ILE A 37 -4.13 8.89 -1.46
CA ILE A 37 -5.23 8.73 -2.43
C ILE A 37 -6.57 9.28 -1.98
N ARG A 38 -6.73 9.64 -0.70
CA ARG A 38 -8.01 10.06 -0.09
C ARG A 38 -8.76 11.09 -0.92
N ASP A 39 -8.09 12.15 -1.36
CA ASP A 39 -8.71 13.26 -2.13
C ASP A 39 -9.17 12.83 -3.54
N ARG A 40 -8.79 11.63 -3.98
CA ARG A 40 -9.17 11.04 -5.27
C ARG A 40 -10.18 9.91 -5.15
N ILE A 41 -10.51 9.46 -3.94
CA ILE A 41 -11.54 8.43 -3.74
C ILE A 41 -12.91 9.06 -4.01
N PRO A 42 -13.71 8.53 -4.96
CA PRO A 42 -15.06 9.03 -5.23
C PRO A 42 -15.99 8.88 -4.02
N GLN A 43 -16.88 9.86 -3.84
CA GLN A 43 -17.81 9.91 -2.70
C GLN A 43 -18.63 8.62 -2.52
N VAL A 44 -19.02 7.96 -3.61
CA VAL A 44 -19.80 6.71 -3.58
C VAL A 44 -19.14 5.61 -2.74
N PHE A 45 -17.80 5.58 -2.66
CA PHE A 45 -17.10 4.62 -1.82
C PHE A 45 -17.22 4.99 -0.34
N PHE A 46 -17.13 6.28 0.03
CA PHE A 46 -17.38 6.68 1.43
C PHE A 46 -18.80 6.32 1.87
N ASP A 47 -19.77 6.51 0.98
CA ASP A 47 -21.16 6.17 1.27
C ASP A 47 -21.35 4.64 1.44
N GLU A 48 -20.63 3.83 0.66
CA GLU A 48 -20.63 2.35 0.77
C GLU A 48 -19.96 1.85 2.06
N PHE A 49 -18.88 2.50 2.51
CA PHE A 49 -18.11 2.09 3.69
C PHE A 49 -18.51 2.82 4.98
N GLY A 50 -19.62 3.55 4.98
CA GLY A 50 -20.15 4.22 6.18
C GLY A 50 -19.39 5.47 6.62
N GLY A 51 -18.60 6.07 5.72
CA GLY A 51 -17.89 7.32 5.93
C GLY A 51 -16.46 7.31 5.40
N ASP A 52 -15.72 8.35 5.77
CA ASP A 52 -14.29 8.46 5.49
C ASP A 52 -13.50 7.44 6.32
N MET A 53 -12.56 6.75 5.68
CA MET A 53 -11.73 5.75 6.35
C MET A 53 -10.53 6.43 7.00
N GLU A 54 -9.97 5.82 8.04
CA GLU A 54 -8.74 6.31 8.65
C GLU A 54 -7.47 5.75 7.98
N LYS A 55 -7.56 4.54 7.42
CA LYS A 55 -6.46 3.77 6.84
C LYS A 55 -7.00 2.71 5.87
N LEU A 56 -6.14 2.18 5.00
CA LEU A 56 -6.46 1.01 4.18
C LEU A 56 -6.61 -0.26 5.03
N GLY A 57 -7.37 -1.22 4.52
CA GLY A 57 -7.56 -2.53 5.15
C GLY A 57 -6.33 -3.42 4.99
N GLU A 58 -6.15 -4.03 3.83
CA GLU A 58 -4.94 -4.79 3.52
C GLU A 58 -4.06 -4.02 2.54
N VAL A 59 -2.74 -4.22 2.65
CA VAL A 59 -1.77 -3.68 1.70
C VAL A 59 -0.75 -4.75 1.32
N TRP A 60 -0.34 -4.78 0.06
CA TRP A 60 0.59 -5.77 -0.48
C TRP A 60 1.44 -5.17 -1.59
N ILE A 61 2.67 -5.66 -1.75
CA ILE A 61 3.53 -5.30 -2.87
C ILE A 61 3.28 -6.26 -4.03
N GLU A 62 3.06 -5.73 -5.22
CA GLU A 62 3.27 -6.42 -6.48
C GLU A 62 4.69 -6.13 -6.97
N TRP A 63 5.51 -7.15 -6.99
CA TRP A 63 6.90 -7.03 -7.38
C TRP A 63 7.00 -7.02 -8.90
N THR A 64 7.61 -5.96 -9.45
CA THR A 64 8.04 -5.95 -10.84
C THR A 64 9.25 -6.88 -10.97
N THR A 65 8.98 -8.13 -11.32
CA THR A 65 10.02 -9.15 -11.44
C THR A 65 10.61 -9.17 -12.85
N THR A 66 11.93 -8.96 -12.95
CA THR A 66 12.75 -9.52 -14.03
C THR A 66 13.41 -10.83 -13.63
N ASN A 67 13.28 -11.22 -12.35
CA ASN A 67 14.01 -12.32 -11.73
C ASN A 67 13.03 -13.32 -11.08
N GLN A 68 13.20 -14.61 -11.36
CA GLN A 68 12.25 -15.68 -11.01
C GLN A 68 12.21 -16.04 -9.51
N SER A 69 13.15 -15.53 -8.70
CA SER A 69 13.32 -15.93 -7.29
C SER A 69 12.43 -15.19 -6.30
N PHE A 70 11.71 -14.14 -6.72
CA PHE A 70 10.81 -13.39 -5.85
C PHE A 70 9.35 -13.77 -6.11
N PRO A 71 8.52 -13.89 -5.07
CA PRO A 71 7.08 -14.05 -5.26
C PRO A 71 6.54 -12.86 -6.05
N ALA A 72 5.52 -13.08 -6.88
CA ALA A 72 4.92 -12.01 -7.68
C ALA A 72 4.23 -10.96 -6.78
N THR A 73 3.69 -11.39 -5.64
CA THR A 73 3.04 -10.52 -4.66
C THR A 73 3.47 -10.86 -3.24
N THR A 74 3.46 -9.88 -2.34
CA THR A 74 3.75 -10.08 -0.92
C THR A 74 2.85 -9.18 -0.07
N ALA A 75 2.00 -9.79 0.75
CA ALA A 75 1.21 -9.06 1.74
C ALA A 75 2.12 -8.44 2.81
N ILE A 76 1.84 -7.19 3.18
CA ILE A 76 2.51 -6.53 4.29
C ILE A 76 1.73 -6.84 5.56
N THR A 77 2.42 -7.41 6.54
CA THR A 77 1.91 -7.79 7.85
C THR A 77 2.75 -7.12 8.92
N GLU A 78 2.26 -7.14 10.17
CA GLU A 78 3.03 -6.62 11.32
C GLU A 78 4.39 -7.31 11.46
N SER A 79 4.47 -8.60 11.11
CA SER A 79 5.68 -9.40 11.24
C SER A 79 6.72 -9.18 10.13
N ASN A 80 6.37 -8.53 9.02
CA ASN A 80 7.26 -8.42 7.86
C ASN A 80 7.45 -6.99 7.33
N VAL A 81 6.75 -5.99 7.88
CA VAL A 81 6.75 -4.61 7.36
C VAL A 81 8.17 -4.03 7.22
N ASP A 82 9.02 -4.19 8.23
CA ASP A 82 10.40 -3.72 8.20
C ASP A 82 11.21 -4.38 7.08
N ALA A 83 11.07 -5.69 6.93
CA ALA A 83 11.78 -6.46 5.91
C ALA A 83 11.32 -6.08 4.49
N VAL A 84 10.01 -5.85 4.30
CA VAL A 84 9.45 -5.41 3.01
C VAL A 84 9.99 -4.03 2.65
N ILE A 85 10.02 -3.08 3.59
CA ILE A 85 10.52 -1.72 3.33
C ILE A 85 12.02 -1.77 2.99
N GLN A 86 12.81 -2.54 3.72
CA GLN A 86 14.24 -2.73 3.40
C GLN A 86 14.45 -3.33 2.00
N LEU A 87 13.63 -4.30 1.60
CA LEU A 87 13.70 -4.89 0.25
C LEU A 87 13.38 -3.85 -0.83
N LEU A 88 12.38 -3.00 -0.61
CA LEU A 88 12.03 -1.91 -1.53
C LEU A 88 13.20 -0.90 -1.67
N GLU A 89 13.85 -0.53 -0.56
CA GLU A 89 15.04 0.34 -0.56
C GLU A 89 16.19 -0.28 -1.38
N LEU A 90 16.47 -1.57 -1.17
CA LEU A 90 17.56 -2.28 -1.84
C LEU A 90 17.34 -2.42 -3.34
N ARG A 91 16.10 -2.70 -3.76
CA ARG A 91 15.77 -2.95 -5.16
C ARG A 91 15.83 -1.70 -6.02
N ARG A 92 15.64 -0.51 -5.43
CA ARG A 92 15.59 0.79 -6.14
C ARG A 92 14.70 0.75 -7.39
N GLY A 93 13.67 -0.10 -7.37
CA GLY A 93 12.79 -0.40 -8.50
C GLY A 93 11.44 0.29 -8.38
N VAL A 94 10.63 0.22 -9.44
CA VAL A 94 9.25 0.72 -9.47
C VAL A 94 8.29 -0.41 -9.09
N ASP A 95 8.50 -1.00 -7.90
CA ASP A 95 7.58 -2.00 -7.37
C ASP A 95 6.28 -1.30 -6.92
N VAL A 96 5.16 -2.03 -6.97
CA VAL A 96 3.83 -1.44 -6.83
C VAL A 96 3.20 -1.83 -5.50
N LEU A 97 3.02 -0.88 -4.58
CA LEU A 97 2.18 -1.07 -3.40
C LEU A 97 0.71 -1.00 -3.80
N ARG A 98 -0.05 -2.04 -3.49
CA ARG A 98 -1.51 -2.06 -3.61
C ARG A 98 -2.16 -2.10 -2.25
N GLY A 99 -3.41 -1.70 -2.20
CA GLY A 99 -4.24 -1.92 -1.03
C GLY A 99 -5.72 -2.08 -1.34
N SER A 100 -6.44 -2.57 -0.34
CA SER A 100 -7.89 -2.71 -0.33
C SER A 100 -8.50 -1.72 0.66
N LEU A 101 -9.73 -1.30 0.36
CA LEU A 101 -10.56 -0.60 1.35
C LEU A 101 -10.95 -1.61 2.44
N PRO A 102 -11.08 -1.18 3.71
CA PRO A 102 -11.55 -2.05 4.78
C PRO A 102 -12.93 -2.59 4.42
N THR A 103 -13.15 -3.90 4.51
CA THR A 103 -14.50 -4.45 4.45
C THR A 103 -15.29 -3.98 5.66
N ALA A 104 -16.51 -3.48 5.46
CA ALA A 104 -17.41 -3.16 6.57
C ALA A 104 -17.55 -4.39 7.47
N PRO A 105 -17.50 -4.24 8.80
CA PRO A 105 -17.80 -5.35 9.69
C PRO A 105 -19.26 -5.77 9.46
N GLU A 106 -19.49 -7.07 9.23
CA GLU A 106 -20.83 -7.67 9.21
C GLU A 106 -21.57 -7.48 10.53
#